data_AF-A0A9P5Z0V7-F1
#
_entry.id   AF-A0A9P5Z0V7-F1
#
_cell.length_a   1.000
_cell.length_b   1.000
_cell.length_c   1.000
_cell.angle_alpha   90.00
_cell.angle_beta   90.00
_cell.angle_gamma   90.00
#
_symmetry.space_group_name_H-M   'P 1'
#
loop_
_entity.id
_entity.type
_entity.pdbx_description
1 polymer ?
#
loop_
_entity_poly.entity_id
_entity_poly.type
_entity_poly.pdbx_seq_one_letter_code
_entity_poly.pdbx_strand_id
1 'polypeptide(L)'
;MPTTRRQTAIAEGKIVPDEHDEHQEHHEKKPRRHSTAAHKGHPHKTKAEHENGHPMDEDVKPPDVKAEDHVAGDKREHTKEENKQEEPPAKVQKVEVGAEGIYKPGTIERGHIYFFYRPRVEHEEAQSIEDVQHFHMLLIPRPPDFLVSDSPVETSEKKEDDVKAEDAENMKVLAPGADAVPAPEPTKFKKKFYRLITVGKKRLPDPDSPGTGGSKRKEMFWATVTAVGDDLSQLAEGLGEKTYETKTRGTRHIAPSRLAARGGYALVNGKTRTRSDRETHFGYHVSHPKPEDMGDVQEELGIYPASSFVLQVRNPLAPPQGPIQLHSTPADYPEWIMRGVFGASDGGEKHAKGREDFGLRFASCETPELLNYKNAQILLIAAREGEEGLEKSLGEGRGVALSEVEQKEGHESIRQVFEELKLDISKFPAEPLEGSWA
;
A
#
# COMPACT_ATOMS: atom_id res chain seq x y z
N MET A 1 -16.21 8.67 39.42
CA MET A 1 -16.34 8.11 38.06
C MET A 1 -16.71 9.25 37.12
N PRO A 2 -15.98 9.49 36.02
CA PRO A 2 -16.45 10.39 34.98
C PRO A 2 -17.69 9.79 34.31
N THR A 3 -18.75 10.58 34.16
CA THR A 3 -19.99 10.16 33.50
C THR A 3 -19.78 10.02 31.99
N THR A 4 -20.38 8.99 31.41
CA THR A 4 -20.29 8.75 29.96
C THR A 4 -21.17 9.73 29.20
N ARG A 5 -20.80 10.02 27.94
CA ARG A 5 -21.53 10.94 27.06
C ARG A 5 -23.01 10.56 26.86
N ARG A 6 -23.36 9.27 27.01
CA ARG A 6 -24.76 8.78 27.00
C ARG A 6 -25.51 9.19 28.27
N GLN A 7 -24.89 9.09 29.44
CA GLN A 7 -25.50 9.51 30.72
C GLN A 7 -25.76 11.02 30.74
N THR A 8 -24.84 11.84 30.20
CA THR A 8 -25.07 13.29 30.06
C THR A 8 -26.26 13.59 29.15
N ALA A 9 -26.38 12.91 28.01
CA ALA A 9 -27.47 13.12 27.05
C ALA A 9 -28.85 12.69 27.59
N ILE A 10 -28.91 11.68 28.47
CA ILE A 10 -30.14 11.29 29.19
C ILE A 10 -30.50 12.35 30.23
N ALA A 11 -29.52 12.83 31.02
CA ALA A 11 -29.75 13.89 32.02
C ALA A 11 -30.17 15.23 31.39
N GLU A 12 -29.73 15.53 30.16
CA GLU A 12 -30.13 16.69 29.37
C GLU A 12 -31.48 16.51 28.63
N GLY A 13 -32.19 15.38 28.82
CA GLY A 13 -33.47 15.10 28.18
C GLY A 13 -33.41 14.90 26.66
N LYS A 14 -32.21 14.69 26.09
CA LYS A 14 -32.00 14.53 24.64
C LYS A 14 -32.22 13.10 24.16
N ILE A 15 -32.29 12.14 25.08
CA ILE A 15 -32.51 10.71 24.83
C ILE A 15 -33.47 10.19 25.90
N VAL A 16 -34.53 9.51 25.48
CA VAL A 16 -35.42 8.74 26.39
C VAL A 16 -34.73 7.40 26.70
N PRO A 17 -34.61 6.98 27.98
CA PRO A 17 -34.06 5.67 28.32
C PRO A 17 -35.06 4.54 27.97
N ASP A 18 -34.57 3.43 27.43
CA ASP A 18 -35.40 2.26 27.10
C ASP A 18 -35.87 1.52 28.36
N GLU A 19 -37.17 1.18 28.43
CA GLU A 19 -37.81 0.48 29.56
C GLU A 19 -37.53 -1.04 29.59
N HIS A 20 -36.27 -1.47 29.47
CA HIS A 20 -35.88 -2.89 29.64
C HIS A 20 -34.47 -3.05 30.23
N ASP A 21 -34.26 -2.58 31.47
CA ASP A 21 -33.09 -3.01 32.27
C ASP A 21 -33.32 -2.94 33.79
N GLU A 22 -34.51 -3.32 34.27
CA GLU A 22 -34.73 -3.66 35.68
C GLU A 22 -34.47 -5.16 35.90
N HIS A 23 -33.22 -5.53 36.22
CA HIS A 23 -32.87 -6.55 37.23
C HIS A 23 -31.35 -6.78 37.29
N GLN A 24 -30.66 -6.11 38.21
CA GLN A 24 -29.84 -6.73 39.27
C GLN A 24 -29.01 -5.67 40.01
N GLU A 25 -29.42 -5.35 41.24
CA GLU A 25 -28.63 -4.55 42.16
C GLU A 25 -27.84 -5.45 43.14
N HIS A 26 -26.65 -4.97 43.50
CA HIS A 26 -25.82 -5.38 44.65
C HIS A 26 -25.33 -6.84 44.80
N HIS A 27 -24.01 -7.01 44.72
CA HIS A 27 -23.25 -7.50 45.89
C HIS A 27 -21.81 -6.96 45.92
N GLU A 28 -21.34 -6.58 47.12
CA GLU A 28 -20.01 -6.01 47.37
C GLU A 28 -18.84 -6.97 47.06
N LYS A 29 -17.71 -6.41 46.60
CA LYS A 29 -16.43 -7.14 46.56
C LYS A 29 -15.58 -6.81 47.79
N LYS A 30 -15.22 -7.83 48.58
CA LYS A 30 -14.06 -7.81 49.50
C LYS A 30 -12.99 -8.83 49.05
N PRO A 31 -11.69 -8.57 49.28
CA PRO A 31 -10.60 -9.27 48.59
C PRO A 31 -10.02 -10.46 49.37
N ARG A 32 -9.53 -11.48 48.63
CA ARG A 32 -8.62 -12.55 49.10
C ARG A 32 -7.66 -12.89 47.94
N ARG A 33 -6.35 -12.67 48.07
CA ARG A 33 -5.29 -13.41 48.81
C ARG A 33 -4.72 -14.60 48.03
N HIS A 34 -3.38 -14.61 47.90
CA HIS A 34 -2.57 -15.67 47.29
C HIS A 34 -2.55 -16.97 48.12
N SER A 35 -2.37 -18.12 47.44
CA SER A 35 -1.64 -19.29 47.99
C SER A 35 -1.18 -20.28 46.91
N THR A 36 0.14 -20.29 46.69
CA THR A 36 1.06 -21.43 46.45
C THR A 36 0.55 -22.86 46.09
N ALA A 37 1.12 -23.37 44.98
CA ALA A 37 1.91 -24.62 44.86
C ALA A 37 1.28 -26.05 44.80
N ALA A 38 1.53 -26.70 43.65
CA ALA A 38 2.22 -27.99 43.47
C ALA A 38 1.49 -29.38 43.47
N HIS A 39 1.57 -30.02 42.28
CA HIS A 39 2.12 -31.37 42.00
C HIS A 39 1.25 -32.66 41.87
N LYS A 40 1.63 -33.44 40.83
CA LYS A 40 1.49 -34.90 40.57
C LYS A 40 0.13 -35.51 40.17
N GLY A 41 0.14 -36.28 39.06
CA GLY A 41 -0.92 -37.25 38.73
C GLY A 41 -1.09 -37.63 37.23
N HIS A 42 -0.17 -38.42 36.67
CA HIS A 42 -0.43 -39.29 35.50
C HIS A 42 -0.76 -40.72 36.03
N PRO A 43 -1.35 -41.68 35.27
CA PRO A 43 -1.13 -41.88 33.82
C PRO A 43 -2.27 -42.52 32.95
N HIS A 44 -1.97 -42.68 31.65
CA HIS A 44 -2.40 -43.76 30.70
C HIS A 44 -3.88 -44.21 30.60
N LYS A 45 -4.47 -44.38 29.40
CA LYS A 45 -4.08 -45.43 28.42
C LYS A 45 -4.67 -45.23 27.01
N THR A 46 -4.03 -45.86 26.03
CA THR A 46 -4.37 -45.97 24.59
C THR A 46 -5.31 -47.16 24.26
N LYS A 47 -6.15 -47.08 23.22
CA LYS A 47 -6.05 -47.86 21.93
C LYS A 47 -7.37 -47.98 21.10
N ALA A 48 -7.17 -48.22 19.80
CA ALA A 48 -7.99 -49.00 18.85
C ALA A 48 -9.27 -48.40 18.20
N GLU A 49 -9.08 -47.92 16.97
CA GLU A 49 -9.72 -48.36 15.70
C GLU A 49 -10.84 -49.42 15.73
N HIS A 50 -11.94 -49.17 15.00
CA HIS A 50 -12.54 -49.98 13.90
C HIS A 50 -13.84 -49.23 13.45
N GLU A 51 -13.91 -48.72 12.22
CA GLU A 51 -14.46 -49.35 10.99
C GLU A 51 -15.99 -49.21 10.76
N ASN A 52 -16.30 -48.62 9.60
CA ASN A 52 -17.39 -48.91 8.64
C ASN A 52 -18.83 -49.23 9.12
N GLY A 53 -19.79 -48.45 8.59
CA GLY A 53 -21.20 -48.81 8.56
C GLY A 53 -22.13 -47.71 8.02
N HIS A 54 -22.16 -47.50 6.70
CA HIS A 54 -23.35 -46.91 6.05
C HIS A 54 -24.41 -48.00 5.86
N PRO A 55 -25.69 -47.65 5.95
CA PRO A 55 -26.54 -47.84 4.77
C PRO A 55 -27.23 -46.53 4.33
N MET A 56 -27.72 -46.54 3.10
CA MET A 56 -28.55 -45.46 2.52
C MET A 56 -30.02 -45.63 2.96
N ASP A 57 -30.82 -44.57 2.85
CA ASP A 57 -32.15 -44.64 2.22
C ASP A 57 -32.71 -43.24 1.84
N GLU A 58 -33.12 -43.16 0.57
CA GLU A 58 -34.23 -42.44 -0.10
C GLU A 58 -34.64 -40.97 0.21
N ASP A 59 -34.50 -40.16 -0.85
CA ASP A 59 -35.49 -39.26 -1.49
C ASP A 59 -36.55 -38.48 -0.67
N VAL A 60 -36.43 -37.13 -0.70
CA VAL A 60 -37.58 -36.21 -0.90
C VAL A 60 -37.15 -35.02 -1.78
N LYS A 61 -37.90 -34.74 -2.86
CA LYS A 61 -37.78 -33.53 -3.70
C LYS A 61 -38.69 -32.38 -3.22
N PRO A 62 -38.36 -31.11 -3.48
CA PRO A 62 -39.18 -29.95 -3.12
C PRO A 62 -40.30 -29.65 -4.13
N PRO A 63 -41.35 -28.89 -3.74
CA PRO A 63 -42.35 -28.35 -4.66
C PRO A 63 -42.10 -26.87 -5.04
N ASP A 64 -42.15 -26.58 -6.35
CA ASP A 64 -42.36 -25.23 -6.90
C ASP A 64 -43.86 -24.88 -6.93
N VAL A 65 -44.23 -23.60 -6.71
CA VAL A 65 -45.51 -23.02 -7.18
C VAL A 65 -45.29 -21.58 -7.69
N LYS A 66 -46.11 -21.17 -8.65
CA LYS A 66 -45.90 -20.09 -9.63
C LYS A 66 -46.48 -18.71 -9.24
N ALA A 67 -46.13 -17.72 -10.08
CA ALA A 67 -46.64 -16.35 -10.15
C ALA A 67 -48.09 -16.20 -10.69
N GLU A 68 -48.68 -15.01 -10.52
CA GLU A 68 -49.39 -14.14 -11.50
C GLU A 68 -49.77 -12.81 -10.75
N ASP A 69 -49.37 -11.61 -11.21
CA ASP A 69 -50.10 -10.65 -12.10
C ASP A 69 -51.36 -9.99 -11.44
N HIS A 70 -51.70 -8.69 -11.55
CA HIS A 70 -51.66 -7.71 -12.66
C HIS A 70 -51.90 -6.22 -12.21
N VAL A 71 -51.41 -5.22 -12.99
CA VAL A 71 -52.06 -3.93 -13.48
C VAL A 71 -52.68 -2.93 -12.44
N ALA A 72 -52.67 -1.57 -12.51
CA ALA A 72 -52.21 -0.44 -13.35
C ALA A 72 -52.01 0.81 -12.41
N GLY A 73 -51.50 2.00 -12.74
CA GLY A 73 -51.05 2.61 -13.99
C GLY A 73 -51.75 3.97 -14.27
N ASP A 74 -51.03 5.11 -14.18
CA ASP A 74 -51.40 6.36 -14.89
C ASP A 74 -50.16 7.21 -15.27
N LYS A 75 -50.33 8.06 -16.30
CA LYS A 75 -49.32 8.86 -17.02
C LYS A 75 -49.26 10.28 -16.43
N ARG A 76 -48.28 11.18 -16.66
CA ARG A 76 -47.74 11.76 -17.93
C ARG A 76 -46.60 12.74 -17.55
N GLU A 77 -45.71 13.28 -18.40
CA GLU A 77 -45.37 13.12 -19.83
C GLU A 77 -43.82 13.28 -19.98
N HIS A 78 -43.29 13.96 -21.01
CA HIS A 78 -41.86 14.14 -21.31
C HIS A 78 -41.39 15.61 -21.28
N THR A 79 -40.10 15.83 -21.02
CA THR A 79 -39.28 16.78 -21.81
C THR A 79 -37.87 16.20 -21.99
N LYS A 80 -37.25 16.45 -23.14
CA LYS A 80 -36.03 15.76 -23.60
C LYS A 80 -34.76 16.57 -23.36
N GLU A 81 -33.72 15.84 -22.92
CA GLU A 81 -32.34 15.84 -23.41
C GLU A 81 -31.65 17.18 -23.72
N GLU A 82 -30.54 17.43 -23.01
CA GLU A 82 -29.23 17.52 -23.66
C GLU A 82 -28.16 16.97 -22.71
N ASN A 83 -27.60 15.80 -23.04
CA ASN A 83 -26.54 15.15 -22.26
C ASN A 83 -25.27 15.11 -23.11
N LYS A 84 -24.25 15.89 -22.75
CA LYS A 84 -22.94 15.81 -23.39
C LYS A 84 -22.21 14.58 -22.88
N GLN A 85 -22.11 13.57 -23.73
CA GLN A 85 -21.18 12.46 -23.54
C GLN A 85 -19.75 13.02 -23.54
N GLU A 86 -19.02 12.83 -22.43
CA GLU A 86 -17.57 12.88 -22.47
C GLU A 86 -17.07 11.62 -23.20
N GLU A 87 -16.22 11.83 -24.21
CA GLU A 87 -15.61 10.72 -24.95
C GLU A 87 -14.61 9.96 -24.05
N PRO A 88 -14.55 8.62 -24.14
CA PRO A 88 -13.56 7.86 -23.40
C PRO A 88 -12.14 8.15 -23.93
N PRO A 89 -11.13 8.33 -23.07
CA PRO A 89 -9.77 8.60 -23.52
C PRO A 89 -9.20 7.43 -24.32
N ALA A 90 -8.38 7.78 -25.31
CA ALA A 90 -8.05 6.91 -26.44
C ALA A 90 -7.31 5.62 -26.08
N LYS A 91 -7.77 4.53 -26.70
CA LYS A 91 -6.99 3.34 -27.11
C LYS A 91 -5.88 2.89 -26.15
N VAL A 92 -6.27 2.14 -25.12
CA VAL A 92 -5.40 1.08 -24.59
C VAL A 92 -5.07 0.14 -25.76
N GLN A 93 -3.79 0.04 -26.13
CA GLN A 93 -3.37 -0.96 -27.11
C GLN A 93 -3.64 -2.33 -26.52
N LYS A 94 -4.45 -3.14 -27.21
CA LYS A 94 -4.78 -4.52 -26.81
C LYS A 94 -3.54 -5.39 -27.03
N VAL A 95 -2.61 -5.36 -26.09
CA VAL A 95 -1.53 -6.36 -26.01
C VAL A 95 -2.20 -7.68 -25.68
N GLU A 96 -2.12 -8.66 -26.60
CA GLU A 96 -2.57 -10.02 -26.34
C GLU A 96 -1.56 -10.73 -25.43
N VAL A 97 -1.62 -10.40 -24.14
CA VAL A 97 -0.85 -11.06 -23.09
C VAL A 97 -1.47 -12.45 -22.86
N GLY A 98 -0.90 -13.46 -23.52
CA GLY A 98 -1.21 -14.86 -23.24
C GLY A 98 -1.01 -15.20 -21.76
N ALA A 99 -1.78 -16.17 -21.26
CA ALA A 99 -1.97 -16.44 -19.83
C ALA A 99 -0.77 -17.06 -19.07
N GLU A 100 0.48 -16.74 -19.45
CA GLU A 100 1.70 -17.05 -18.71
C GLU A 100 2.51 -15.78 -18.41
N GLY A 101 2.14 -15.08 -17.32
CA GLY A 101 2.91 -13.96 -16.78
C GLY A 101 4.26 -14.42 -16.24
N ILE A 102 5.33 -14.20 -17.00
CA ILE A 102 6.70 -14.64 -16.68
C ILE A 102 7.26 -13.82 -15.52
N TYR A 103 7.52 -14.48 -14.39
CA TYR A 103 8.34 -13.92 -13.31
C TYR A 103 9.76 -13.65 -13.81
N LYS A 104 10.14 -12.37 -13.81
CA LYS A 104 11.47 -11.92 -14.20
C LYS A 104 12.27 -11.62 -12.93
N PRO A 105 13.34 -12.37 -12.61
CA PRO A 105 14.23 -12.02 -11.52
C PRO A 105 15.08 -10.78 -11.85
N GLY A 106 15.56 -10.08 -10.83
CA GLY A 106 16.25 -8.80 -10.95
C GLY A 106 15.33 -7.60 -10.75
N THR A 107 15.81 -6.39 -11.11
CA THR A 107 15.04 -5.15 -10.88
C THR A 107 13.87 -5.02 -11.86
N ILE A 108 12.65 -5.13 -11.35
CA ILE A 108 11.41 -4.91 -12.13
C ILE A 108 11.02 -3.43 -12.22
N GLU A 109 11.42 -2.62 -11.25
CA GLU A 109 11.23 -1.17 -11.26
C GLU A 109 12.30 -0.46 -10.42
N ARG A 110 12.64 0.77 -10.78
CA ARG A 110 13.35 1.72 -9.92
C ARG A 110 12.77 3.12 -10.10
N GLY A 111 13.09 4.03 -9.20
CA GLY A 111 12.63 5.42 -9.28
C GLY A 111 13.01 6.24 -8.06
N HIS A 112 12.40 7.41 -7.94
CA HIS A 112 12.55 8.30 -6.78
C HIS A 112 11.39 8.09 -5.81
N ILE A 113 11.69 8.06 -4.52
CA ILE A 113 10.75 7.97 -3.40
C ILE A 113 10.81 9.25 -2.57
N TYR A 114 9.64 9.75 -2.20
CA TYR A 114 9.49 10.91 -1.32
C TYR A 114 8.53 10.53 -0.19
N PHE A 115 8.94 10.78 1.05
CA PHE A 115 8.16 10.52 2.24
C PHE A 115 7.51 11.82 2.70
N PHE A 116 6.19 11.81 2.84
CA PHE A 116 5.41 12.96 3.30
C PHE A 116 4.61 12.58 4.54
N TYR A 117 4.54 13.45 5.55
CA TYR A 117 3.51 13.37 6.58
C TYR A 117 2.54 14.53 6.44
N ARG A 118 1.32 14.38 6.96
CA ARG A 118 0.34 15.45 7.06
C ARG A 118 -0.01 15.67 8.53
N PRO A 119 0.07 16.90 9.07
CA PRO A 119 -0.44 17.20 10.40
C PRO A 119 -1.93 16.89 10.57
N ARG A 120 -2.39 16.81 11.81
CA ARG A 120 -3.78 16.55 12.18
C ARG A 120 -4.69 17.71 11.75
N VAL A 121 -5.96 17.41 11.52
CA VAL A 121 -6.99 18.44 11.24
C VAL A 121 -7.04 19.45 12.41
N GLU A 122 -7.02 20.75 12.10
CA GLU A 122 -6.77 21.91 12.99
C GLU A 122 -5.35 22.08 13.57
N HIS A 123 -4.37 21.30 13.12
CA HIS A 123 -2.97 21.50 13.50
C HIS A 123 -2.18 21.95 12.27
N GLU A 124 -1.53 23.11 12.35
CA GLU A 124 -0.53 23.52 11.36
C GLU A 124 0.78 22.71 11.51
N GLU A 125 1.02 22.23 12.73
CA GLU A 125 2.26 21.60 13.16
C GLU A 125 1.96 20.31 13.94
N ALA A 126 2.67 19.24 13.61
CA ALA A 126 2.69 18.01 14.40
C ALA A 126 3.92 18.05 15.34
N GLN A 127 3.74 17.61 16.58
CA GLN A 127 4.80 17.51 17.58
C GLN A 127 5.08 16.05 18.01
N SER A 128 4.22 15.11 17.59
CA SER A 128 4.41 13.67 17.76
C SER A 128 3.63 12.87 16.70
N ILE A 129 3.78 11.54 16.70
CA ILE A 129 3.05 10.63 15.79
C ILE A 129 1.51 10.65 15.99
N GLU A 130 1.01 11.02 17.17
CA GLU A 130 -0.41 11.24 17.43
C GLU A 130 -0.98 12.38 16.59
N ASP A 131 -0.18 13.42 16.36
CA ASP A 131 -0.51 14.61 15.60
C ASP A 131 -0.25 14.48 14.09
N VAL A 132 0.26 13.34 13.63
CA VAL A 132 0.24 12.99 12.20
C VAL A 132 -1.15 12.46 11.83
N GLN A 133 -1.81 13.03 10.80
CA GLN A 133 -3.03 12.46 10.22
C GLN A 133 -2.71 11.27 9.32
N HIS A 134 -1.80 11.48 8.37
CA HIS A 134 -1.43 10.52 7.34
C HIS A 134 0.08 10.56 7.11
N PHE A 135 0.64 9.42 6.76
CA PHE A 135 1.99 9.28 6.26
C PHE A 135 1.93 8.62 4.89
N HIS A 136 2.66 9.20 3.93
CA HIS A 136 2.61 8.87 2.52
C HIS A 136 4.01 8.57 1.98
N MET A 137 4.10 7.54 1.16
CA MET A 137 5.23 7.28 0.25
C MET A 137 4.75 7.66 -1.15
N LEU A 138 5.38 8.65 -1.76
CA LEU A 138 5.22 8.98 -3.17
C LEU A 138 6.32 8.26 -3.95
N LEU A 139 5.95 7.45 -4.94
CA LEU A 139 6.87 6.80 -5.86
C LEU A 139 6.76 7.45 -7.24
N ILE A 140 7.90 7.80 -7.83
CA ILE A 140 8.03 8.27 -9.22
C ILE A 140 8.95 7.29 -9.96
N PRO A 141 8.38 6.29 -10.68
CA PRO A 141 9.18 5.33 -11.46
C PRO A 141 10.02 5.99 -12.55
N ARG A 142 11.24 5.50 -12.73
CA ARG A 142 12.21 5.98 -13.73
C ARG A 142 12.78 4.84 -14.57
N PRO A 143 13.18 5.11 -15.83
CA PRO A 143 14.08 4.20 -16.54
C PRO A 143 15.39 4.06 -15.74
N PRO A 144 16.13 2.96 -15.90
CA PRO A 144 17.47 2.86 -15.36
C PRO A 144 18.39 3.91 -16.00
N ASP A 145 19.33 4.44 -15.21
CA ASP A 145 20.25 5.51 -15.63
C ASP A 145 20.97 5.22 -16.96
N PHE A 146 21.50 4.02 -17.11
CA PHE A 146 22.29 3.63 -18.30
C PHE A 146 21.52 3.61 -19.63
N LEU A 147 20.18 3.72 -19.62
CA LEU A 147 19.37 3.86 -20.84
C LEU A 147 19.14 5.33 -21.25
N VAL A 148 19.43 6.29 -20.39
CA VAL A 148 19.29 7.72 -20.68
C VAL A 148 20.64 8.26 -21.12
N SER A 149 20.92 8.19 -22.43
CA SER A 149 22.03 8.94 -23.03
C SER A 149 21.81 10.45 -22.89
N ASP A 150 22.88 11.25 -22.78
CA ASP A 150 22.88 12.72 -22.74
C ASP A 150 22.32 13.37 -24.03
N SER A 151 21.01 13.25 -24.25
CA SER A 151 20.28 13.89 -25.33
C SER A 151 18.82 14.08 -24.91
N PRO A 152 18.30 15.32 -24.90
CA PRO A 152 16.90 15.54 -24.59
C PRO A 152 16.05 14.88 -25.68
N VAL A 153 15.10 14.03 -25.26
CA VAL A 153 14.17 13.35 -26.16
C VAL A 153 13.17 14.37 -26.71
N GLU A 154 13.53 15.01 -27.83
CA GLU A 154 12.52 15.50 -28.76
C GLU A 154 11.92 14.30 -29.49
N THR A 155 10.60 14.15 -29.39
CA THR A 155 9.85 13.12 -30.11
C THR A 155 9.80 13.45 -31.60
N SER A 156 10.85 13.07 -32.33
CA SER A 156 10.85 13.01 -33.79
C SER A 156 10.57 11.57 -34.24
N GLU A 157 9.43 11.35 -34.90
CA GLU A 157 9.05 10.06 -35.49
C GLU A 157 10.06 9.67 -36.58
N LYS A 158 10.99 8.76 -36.26
CA LYS A 158 11.84 8.09 -37.25
C LYS A 158 11.10 6.85 -37.77
N LYS A 159 11.20 6.64 -39.09
CA LYS A 159 10.54 5.53 -39.80
C LYS A 159 11.23 4.19 -39.52
N GLU A 160 10.46 3.11 -39.62
CA GLU A 160 10.83 1.76 -39.14
C GLU A 160 11.97 1.05 -39.93
N ASP A 161 12.49 1.64 -41.01
CA ASP A 161 13.39 0.93 -41.94
C ASP A 161 14.89 0.93 -41.59
N ASP A 162 15.38 1.84 -40.72
CA ASP A 162 16.82 1.94 -40.39
C ASP A 162 17.25 1.13 -39.13
N VAL A 163 16.31 0.56 -38.38
CA VAL A 163 16.56 -0.07 -37.05
C VAL A 163 17.48 -1.32 -37.12
N LYS A 164 17.72 -1.88 -38.31
CA LYS A 164 18.42 -3.18 -38.48
C LYS A 164 19.95 -3.13 -38.49
N ALA A 165 20.58 -1.98 -38.27
CA ALA A 165 22.03 -1.82 -38.35
C ALA A 165 22.73 -1.44 -37.03
N GLU A 166 22.01 -1.02 -36.00
CA GLU A 166 22.60 -0.40 -34.79
C GLU A 166 22.75 -1.36 -33.58
N ASP A 167 21.91 -2.41 -33.51
CA ASP A 167 21.82 -3.33 -32.36
C ASP A 167 23.05 -4.24 -32.12
N ALA A 168 24.06 -4.20 -33.00
CA ALA A 168 25.18 -5.14 -32.99
C ALA A 168 26.46 -4.64 -32.27
N GLU A 169 26.62 -3.32 -32.05
CA GLU A 169 27.95 -2.75 -31.73
C GLU A 169 28.12 -2.12 -30.33
N ASN A 170 27.14 -2.24 -29.42
CA ASN A 170 27.27 -1.70 -28.06
C ASN A 170 26.91 -2.70 -26.95
N MET A 171 27.72 -3.76 -26.79
CA MET A 171 27.73 -4.59 -25.58
C MET A 171 28.39 -3.85 -24.41
N LYS A 172 27.76 -2.76 -23.95
CA LYS A 172 28.19 -1.99 -22.78
C LYS A 172 28.07 -2.87 -21.53
N VAL A 173 29.19 -3.36 -21.02
CA VAL A 173 29.23 -4.11 -19.76
C VAL A 173 28.75 -3.20 -18.64
N LEU A 174 27.58 -3.52 -18.09
CA LEU A 174 27.00 -2.77 -16.97
C LEU A 174 27.76 -3.10 -15.67
N ALA A 175 27.90 -2.09 -14.80
CA ALA A 175 28.38 -2.31 -13.45
C ALA A 175 27.39 -3.19 -12.65
N PRO A 176 27.86 -3.95 -11.65
CA PRO A 176 26.96 -4.63 -10.71
C PRO A 176 25.94 -3.66 -10.11
N GLY A 177 24.69 -4.09 -9.98
CA GLY A 177 23.60 -3.27 -9.45
C GLY A 177 23.10 -2.11 -10.33
N ALA A 178 23.68 -1.84 -11.50
CA ALA A 178 23.25 -0.73 -12.37
C ALA A 178 21.78 -0.86 -12.84
N ASP A 179 21.18 -2.05 -12.77
CA ASP A 179 19.75 -2.25 -13.04
C ASP A 179 18.83 -1.70 -11.95
N ALA A 180 19.35 -1.38 -10.75
CA ALA A 180 18.60 -0.74 -9.66
C ALA A 180 18.70 0.79 -9.63
N VAL A 181 19.67 1.39 -10.33
CA VAL A 181 19.91 2.84 -10.30
C VAL A 181 18.89 3.57 -11.18
N PRO A 182 18.06 4.49 -10.64
CA PRO A 182 17.15 5.30 -11.45
C PRO A 182 17.91 6.36 -12.23
N ALA A 183 17.41 6.70 -13.43
CA ALA A 183 17.87 7.90 -14.13
C ALA A 183 17.50 9.16 -13.33
N PRO A 184 18.37 10.21 -13.32
CA PRO A 184 18.13 11.46 -12.60
C PRO A 184 16.74 12.06 -12.85
N GLU A 185 16.21 12.71 -11.82
CA GLU A 185 14.84 13.23 -11.83
C GLU A 185 14.74 14.53 -12.65
N PRO A 186 13.99 14.57 -13.77
CA PRO A 186 14.04 15.71 -14.67
C PRO A 186 13.15 16.84 -14.17
N THR A 187 13.75 17.99 -13.83
CA THR A 187 13.03 19.17 -13.32
C THR A 187 12.12 19.86 -14.34
N LYS A 188 12.17 19.51 -15.64
CA LYS A 188 11.45 20.25 -16.70
C LYS A 188 10.04 19.74 -17.03
N PHE A 189 9.73 18.47 -16.76
CA PHE A 189 8.46 17.87 -17.18
C PHE A 189 7.36 18.04 -16.11
N LYS A 190 6.15 18.43 -16.55
CA LYS A 190 4.94 18.47 -15.70
C LYS A 190 4.23 17.12 -15.62
N LYS A 191 4.34 16.31 -16.69
CA LYS A 191 3.79 14.97 -16.74
C LYS A 191 4.82 13.96 -16.25
N LYS A 192 4.53 13.31 -15.13
CA LYS A 192 5.36 12.28 -14.49
C LYS A 192 4.42 11.25 -13.87
N PHE A 193 4.55 9.99 -14.29
CA PHE A 193 3.78 8.92 -13.68
C PHE A 193 4.17 8.77 -12.20
N TYR A 194 3.18 8.76 -11.31
CA TYR A 194 3.39 8.67 -9.88
C TYR A 194 2.40 7.72 -9.21
N ARG A 195 2.80 7.19 -8.04
CA ARG A 195 1.93 6.46 -7.11
C ARG A 195 2.03 7.09 -5.73
N LEU A 196 0.89 7.46 -5.14
CA LEU A 196 0.82 7.88 -3.75
C LEU A 196 0.30 6.72 -2.90
N ILE A 197 1.10 6.27 -1.95
CA ILE A 197 0.82 5.14 -1.06
C ILE A 197 0.70 5.68 0.36
N THR A 198 -0.44 5.47 1.03
CA THR A 198 -0.63 5.88 2.43
C THR A 198 -0.37 4.70 3.36
N VAL A 199 0.47 4.88 4.38
CA VAL A 199 0.80 3.82 5.36
C VAL A 199 -0.12 3.94 6.59
N GLY A 200 -0.90 2.89 6.87
CA GLY A 200 -1.99 2.93 7.86
C GLY A 200 -1.55 3.04 9.33
N LYS A 201 -0.25 2.89 9.60
CA LYS A 201 0.35 3.02 10.94
C LYS A 201 1.10 4.33 11.16
N LYS A 202 1.03 5.26 10.20
CA LYS A 202 1.69 6.58 10.21
C LYS A 202 3.23 6.59 10.22
N ARG A 203 3.88 5.43 10.32
CA ARG A 203 5.33 5.22 10.23
C ARG A 203 5.63 3.95 9.41
N LEU A 204 6.88 3.74 9.01
CA LEU A 204 7.35 2.51 8.36
C LEU A 204 7.54 1.37 9.39
N PRO A 205 7.43 0.09 8.98
CA PRO A 205 7.64 -1.04 9.89
C PRO A 205 9.13 -1.26 10.15
N ASP A 206 9.48 -1.42 11.42
CA ASP A 206 10.86 -1.60 11.90
C ASP A 206 11.30 -3.08 11.79
N PRO A 207 12.48 -3.38 11.21
CA PRO A 207 12.99 -4.76 11.05
C PRO A 207 13.42 -5.44 12.36
N ASP A 208 13.80 -4.69 13.39
CA ASP A 208 14.19 -5.21 14.71
C ASP A 208 12.99 -5.27 15.68
N SER A 209 11.93 -4.51 15.41
CA SER A 209 10.66 -4.61 16.15
C SER A 209 9.94 -5.96 15.93
N PRO A 210 9.49 -6.62 17.02
CA PRO A 210 8.79 -7.90 16.93
C PRO A 210 7.36 -7.73 16.41
N GLY A 211 7.01 -8.46 15.37
CA GLY A 211 5.69 -8.47 14.77
C GLY A 211 4.59 -9.08 15.64
N THR A 212 3.33 -8.82 15.26
CA THR A 212 2.16 -9.30 15.99
C THR A 212 2.10 -10.84 16.01
N GLY A 213 2.28 -11.41 17.21
CA GLY A 213 2.34 -12.86 17.45
C GLY A 213 3.67 -13.38 18.00
N GLY A 214 4.62 -12.50 18.32
CA GLY A 214 5.85 -12.83 19.08
C GLY A 214 7.13 -12.70 18.25
N SER A 215 8.27 -12.79 18.93
CA SER A 215 9.62 -12.41 18.44
C SER A 215 10.17 -13.14 17.21
N LYS A 216 9.42 -14.06 16.61
CA LYS A 216 9.78 -14.75 15.35
C LYS A 216 9.08 -14.20 14.12
N ARG A 217 8.14 -13.25 14.28
CA ARG A 217 7.50 -12.53 13.18
C ARG A 217 8.13 -11.15 13.06
N LYS A 218 8.30 -10.68 11.84
CA LYS A 218 8.74 -9.30 11.56
C LYS A 218 7.55 -8.35 11.67
N GLU A 219 7.80 -7.08 11.97
CA GLU A 219 6.74 -6.07 11.91
C GLU A 219 6.18 -5.96 10.47
N MET A 220 4.86 -5.76 10.37
CA MET A 220 4.17 -5.69 9.10
C MET A 220 3.01 -4.70 9.14
N PHE A 221 3.01 -3.72 8.23
CA PHE A 221 2.01 -2.67 8.17
C PHE A 221 1.20 -2.72 6.88
N TRP A 222 -0.09 -2.39 7.00
CA TRP A 222 -0.96 -2.16 5.87
C TRP A 222 -0.66 -0.79 5.27
N ALA A 223 -0.49 -0.75 3.96
CA ALA A 223 -0.46 0.45 3.15
C ALA A 223 -1.51 0.36 2.04
N THR A 224 -1.88 1.50 1.44
CA THR A 224 -2.88 1.54 0.37
C THR A 224 -2.50 2.58 -0.67
N VAL A 225 -2.54 2.19 -1.95
CA VAL A 225 -2.39 3.14 -3.07
C VAL A 225 -3.61 4.06 -3.09
N THR A 226 -3.44 5.32 -2.69
CA THR A 226 -4.54 6.29 -2.58
C THR A 226 -4.70 7.17 -3.82
N ALA A 227 -3.62 7.35 -4.59
CA ALA A 227 -3.67 7.97 -5.91
C ALA A 227 -2.64 7.35 -6.87
N VAL A 228 -2.99 7.32 -8.15
CA VAL A 228 -2.11 7.01 -9.28
C VAL A 228 -2.47 8.00 -10.38
N GLY A 229 -1.48 8.57 -11.05
CA GLY A 229 -1.70 9.56 -12.10
C GLY A 229 -0.41 9.93 -12.82
N ASP A 230 -0.51 10.85 -13.79
CA ASP A 230 0.65 11.42 -14.49
C ASP A 230 0.79 12.95 -14.33
N ASP A 231 -0.13 13.63 -13.65
CA ASP A 231 -0.13 15.09 -13.48
C ASP A 231 0.31 15.52 -12.08
N LEU A 232 1.51 16.13 -11.98
CA LEU A 232 2.03 16.69 -10.73
C LEU A 232 1.12 17.78 -10.13
N SER A 233 0.28 18.44 -10.94
CA SER A 233 -0.66 19.47 -10.47
C SER A 233 -1.73 18.86 -9.56
N GLN A 234 -2.28 17.70 -9.93
CA GLN A 234 -3.27 16.97 -9.13
C GLN A 234 -2.64 16.37 -7.87
N LEU A 235 -1.38 15.94 -7.95
CA LEU A 235 -0.60 15.51 -6.79
C LEU A 235 -0.41 16.65 -5.80
N ALA A 236 -0.01 17.83 -6.28
CA ALA A 236 0.17 19.03 -5.46
C ALA A 236 -1.14 19.49 -4.80
N GLU A 237 -2.27 19.48 -5.52
CA GLU A 237 -3.59 19.72 -4.93
C GLU A 237 -3.99 18.61 -3.92
N GLY A 238 -3.61 17.37 -4.19
CA GLY A 238 -3.74 16.23 -3.29
C GLY A 238 -3.04 16.46 -1.94
N LEU A 239 -1.78 16.91 -2.00
CA LEU A 239 -0.89 17.16 -0.87
C LEU A 239 -1.09 18.54 -0.20
N GLY A 240 -1.72 19.50 -0.86
CA GLY A 240 -1.92 20.87 -0.36
C GLY A 240 -2.88 20.99 0.84
N GLU A 241 -3.00 22.23 1.32
CA GLU A 241 -3.95 22.65 2.36
C GLU A 241 -5.41 22.47 1.89
N LYS A 242 -6.33 22.19 2.82
CA LYS A 242 -7.75 22.02 2.52
C LYS A 242 -8.64 22.57 3.64
N THR A 243 -9.49 23.53 3.29
CA THR A 243 -10.53 24.07 4.17
C THR A 243 -11.89 23.51 3.75
N TYR A 244 -12.65 22.97 4.69
CA TYR A 244 -13.95 22.33 4.40
C TYR A 244 -14.95 22.51 5.55
N GLU A 245 -16.22 22.67 5.22
CA GLU A 245 -17.28 22.78 6.24
C GLU A 245 -17.79 21.42 6.71
N THR A 246 -18.05 21.32 8.01
CA THR A 246 -18.66 20.14 8.63
C THR A 246 -19.97 20.49 9.33
N LYS A 247 -21.00 19.68 9.06
CA LYS A 247 -22.38 19.86 9.59
C LYS A 247 -22.48 19.98 11.12
N THR A 248 -21.47 19.52 11.87
CA THR A 248 -21.51 19.42 13.34
C THR A 248 -20.40 20.16 14.07
N ARG A 249 -19.37 20.66 13.35
CA ARG A 249 -18.21 21.35 13.94
C ARG A 249 -17.77 22.60 13.17
N GLY A 250 -18.58 23.07 12.21
CA GLY A 250 -18.25 24.24 11.40
C GLY A 250 -17.10 24.00 10.43
N THR A 251 -16.45 25.07 10.01
CA THR A 251 -15.24 25.05 9.18
C THR A 251 -14.12 24.27 9.84
N ARG A 252 -13.40 23.48 9.05
CA ARG A 252 -12.24 22.70 9.47
C ARG A 252 -11.07 22.97 8.53
N HIS A 253 -9.87 23.04 9.09
CA HIS A 253 -8.64 23.20 8.31
C HIS A 253 -7.78 21.93 8.31
N ILE A 254 -7.18 21.61 7.17
CA ILE A 254 -6.15 20.59 7.03
C ILE A 254 -4.90 21.25 6.45
N ALA A 255 -3.83 21.31 7.23
CA ALA A 255 -2.53 21.78 6.80
C ALA A 255 -1.97 20.98 5.60
N PRO A 256 -1.07 21.57 4.79
CA PRO A 256 -0.40 20.86 3.71
C PRO A 256 0.49 19.72 4.24
N SER A 257 0.72 18.71 3.40
CA SER A 257 1.67 17.64 3.68
C SER A 257 3.11 18.16 3.63
N ARG A 258 3.95 17.78 4.60
CA ARG A 258 5.35 18.18 4.74
C ARG A 258 6.27 17.06 4.27
N LEU A 259 7.35 17.41 3.58
CA LEU A 259 8.38 16.46 3.13
C LEU A 259 9.22 16.03 4.34
N ALA A 260 9.29 14.73 4.62
CA ALA A 260 10.14 14.15 5.66
C ALA A 260 11.48 13.65 5.10
N ALA A 261 11.47 13.06 3.90
CA ALA A 261 12.67 12.58 3.23
C ALA A 261 12.46 12.37 1.72
N ARG A 262 13.55 12.34 0.95
CA ARG A 262 13.63 11.99 -0.47
C ARG A 262 14.81 11.05 -0.70
N GLY A 263 14.67 10.13 -1.64
CA GLY A 263 15.75 9.24 -2.05
C GLY A 263 15.36 8.36 -3.23
N GLY A 264 16.15 7.33 -3.49
CA GLY A 264 15.96 6.38 -4.57
C GLY A 264 15.39 5.06 -4.07
N TYR A 265 14.63 4.35 -4.91
CA TYR A 265 14.10 3.03 -4.60
C TYR A 265 14.25 2.04 -5.76
N ALA A 266 14.27 0.76 -5.42
CA ALA A 266 14.20 -0.36 -6.37
C ALA A 266 13.22 -1.45 -5.90
N LEU A 267 12.44 -1.99 -6.84
CA LEU A 267 11.67 -3.22 -6.71
C LEU A 267 12.44 -4.36 -7.38
N VAL A 268 12.81 -5.38 -6.60
CA VAL A 268 13.63 -6.50 -7.07
C VAL A 268 12.95 -7.83 -6.78
N ASN A 269 12.79 -8.64 -7.82
CA ASN A 269 12.39 -10.03 -7.71
C ASN A 269 13.63 -10.91 -7.47
N GLY A 270 13.61 -11.72 -6.40
CA GLY A 270 14.71 -12.64 -6.10
C GLY A 270 14.97 -13.69 -7.19
N LYS A 271 16.18 -14.26 -7.25
CA LYS A 271 16.46 -15.44 -8.06
C LYS A 271 16.08 -16.70 -7.27
N THR A 272 14.94 -17.30 -7.58
CA THR A 272 14.39 -18.42 -6.81
C THR A 272 14.17 -19.67 -7.67
N ARG A 273 14.32 -20.85 -7.06
CA ARG A 273 14.16 -22.14 -7.74
C ARG A 273 12.71 -22.62 -7.78
N THR A 274 11.87 -22.16 -6.85
CA THR A 274 10.47 -22.58 -6.75
C THR A 274 9.54 -21.37 -6.63
N ARG A 275 8.26 -21.54 -6.99
CA ARG A 275 7.26 -20.47 -6.91
C ARG A 275 6.92 -20.07 -5.47
N SER A 276 7.07 -20.97 -4.49
CA SER A 276 6.77 -20.67 -3.08
C SER A 276 7.82 -19.77 -2.41
N ASP A 277 9.04 -19.76 -2.95
CA ASP A 277 10.16 -19.00 -2.38
C ASP A 277 10.26 -17.58 -2.98
N ARG A 278 9.33 -17.21 -3.87
CA ARG A 278 9.33 -15.92 -4.56
C ARG A 278 8.97 -14.78 -3.62
N GLU A 279 9.94 -13.90 -3.41
CA GLU A 279 9.76 -12.63 -2.72
C GLU A 279 10.14 -11.48 -3.65
N THR A 280 9.45 -10.36 -3.45
CA THR A 280 9.73 -9.06 -4.09
C THR A 280 10.20 -8.13 -3.00
N HIS A 281 11.45 -7.67 -3.08
CA HIS A 281 11.99 -6.68 -2.16
C HIS A 281 11.75 -5.27 -2.72
N PHE A 282 11.17 -4.40 -1.89
CA PHE A 282 11.26 -2.95 -2.05
C PHE A 282 12.44 -2.49 -1.19
N GLY A 283 13.46 -1.90 -1.79
CA GLY A 283 14.57 -1.27 -1.07
C GLY A 283 14.64 0.21 -1.41
N TYR A 284 15.05 1.02 -0.43
CA TYR A 284 15.33 2.44 -0.65
C TYR A 284 16.59 2.89 0.09
N HIS A 285 17.18 3.96 -0.41
CA HIS A 285 18.20 4.75 0.28
C HIS A 285 17.78 6.22 0.24
N VAL A 286 17.94 6.94 1.35
CA VAL A 286 17.60 8.37 1.48
C VAL A 286 18.79 9.20 1.01
N SER A 287 18.53 10.20 0.17
CA SER A 287 19.52 11.24 -0.19
C SER A 287 19.33 12.51 0.64
N HIS A 288 18.08 12.83 1.02
CA HIS A 288 17.72 14.03 1.77
C HIS A 288 16.71 13.71 2.89
N PRO A 289 16.94 14.10 4.15
CA PRO A 289 18.19 14.63 4.68
C PRO A 289 19.32 13.59 4.60
N LYS A 290 20.57 14.03 4.75
CA LYS A 290 21.71 13.12 4.87
C LYS A 290 21.64 12.31 6.17
N PRO A 291 22.36 11.17 6.30
CA PRO A 291 22.39 10.40 7.54
C PRO A 291 22.80 11.22 8.77
N GLU A 292 23.68 12.21 8.61
CA GLU A 292 24.12 13.11 9.69
C GLU A 292 23.10 14.22 10.02
N ASP A 293 22.18 14.51 9.09
CA ASP A 293 21.13 15.53 9.19
C ASP A 293 19.75 14.92 9.50
N MET A 294 19.66 13.58 9.68
CA MET A 294 18.44 12.92 10.15
C MET A 294 18.18 13.25 11.62
N GLY A 295 16.93 13.51 11.96
CA GLY A 295 16.49 13.79 13.33
C GLY A 295 15.17 13.11 13.68
N ASP A 296 14.59 13.57 14.78
CA ASP A 296 13.47 12.95 15.48
C ASP A 296 12.25 12.68 14.57
N VAL A 297 12.01 13.53 13.56
CA VAL A 297 10.94 13.35 12.56
C VAL A 297 11.16 12.11 11.70
N GLN A 298 12.39 11.83 11.27
CA GLN A 298 12.70 10.64 10.49
C GLN A 298 12.65 9.39 11.37
N GLU A 299 13.18 9.47 12.59
CA GLU A 299 13.16 8.37 13.58
C GLU A 299 11.72 7.93 13.91
N GLU A 300 10.83 8.85 14.31
CA GLU A 300 9.46 8.53 14.70
C GLU A 300 8.58 8.06 13.51
N LEU A 301 8.90 8.51 12.29
CA LEU A 301 8.30 8.00 11.05
C LEU A 301 8.92 6.67 10.58
N GLY A 302 9.93 6.13 11.26
CA GLY A 302 10.61 4.87 10.92
C GLY A 302 11.45 4.96 9.64
N ILE A 303 11.88 6.15 9.25
CA ILE A 303 12.66 6.42 8.04
C ILE A 303 14.15 6.30 8.37
N TYR A 304 14.73 5.14 8.05
CA TYR A 304 16.17 4.90 8.16
C TYR A 304 16.94 5.41 6.92
N PRO A 305 18.26 5.68 7.02
CA PRO A 305 19.11 6.06 5.87
C PRO A 305 19.01 5.09 4.69
N ALA A 306 18.93 3.80 4.97
CA ALA A 306 18.69 2.75 3.99
C ALA A 306 17.81 1.68 4.65
N SER A 307 16.78 1.19 3.95
CA SER A 307 15.95 0.09 4.46
C SER A 307 15.23 -0.66 3.35
N SER A 308 14.63 -1.79 3.71
CA SER A 308 13.97 -2.69 2.78
C SER A 308 12.77 -3.41 3.40
N PHE A 309 11.80 -3.72 2.53
CA PHE A 309 10.56 -4.43 2.84
C PHE A 309 10.37 -5.60 1.87
N VAL A 310 9.70 -6.67 2.31
CA VAL A 310 9.08 -7.62 1.38
C VAL A 310 7.67 -7.13 1.09
N LEU A 311 7.33 -6.99 -0.20
CA LEU A 311 5.99 -6.57 -0.63
C LEU A 311 5.09 -7.77 -0.91
N GLN A 312 3.92 -7.74 -0.30
CA GLN A 312 2.78 -8.57 -0.69
C GLN A 312 1.57 -7.70 -0.97
N VAL A 313 0.83 -8.04 -2.02
CA VAL A 313 -0.40 -7.34 -2.43
C VAL A 313 -1.58 -8.24 -2.10
N ARG A 314 -2.60 -7.65 -1.48
CA ARG A 314 -3.82 -8.36 -1.09
C ARG A 314 -4.75 -8.52 -2.31
N ASN A 315 -5.31 -9.71 -2.45
CA ASN A 315 -6.39 -9.98 -3.38
C ASN A 315 -7.69 -9.28 -2.94
N PRO A 316 -8.35 -8.47 -3.80
CA PRO A 316 -9.57 -7.75 -3.46
C PRO A 316 -10.78 -8.67 -3.20
N LEU A 317 -10.83 -9.86 -3.81
CA LEU A 317 -11.91 -10.84 -3.63
C LEU A 317 -11.76 -11.66 -2.35
N ALA A 318 -10.60 -11.64 -1.69
CA ALA A 318 -10.38 -12.41 -0.48
C ALA A 318 -11.13 -11.77 0.72
N PRO A 319 -11.89 -12.54 1.53
CA PRO A 319 -12.72 -11.99 2.62
C PRO A 319 -11.94 -11.12 3.64
N PRO A 320 -12.50 -9.99 4.14
CA PRO A 320 -11.83 -9.11 5.10
C PRO A 320 -11.43 -9.85 6.38
N GLN A 321 -10.26 -9.50 6.93
CA GLN A 321 -9.68 -10.11 8.13
C GLN A 321 -9.69 -9.19 9.36
N GLY A 322 -10.21 -7.97 9.22
CA GLY A 322 -10.34 -7.02 10.34
C GLY A 322 -11.16 -5.79 9.99
N PRO A 323 -11.52 -4.94 10.98
CA PRO A 323 -12.51 -3.87 10.82
C PRO A 323 -12.14 -2.83 9.74
N ILE A 324 -10.86 -2.51 9.61
CA ILE A 324 -10.33 -1.56 8.61
C ILE A 324 -10.66 -2.01 7.18
N GLN A 325 -10.69 -3.32 6.93
CA GLN A 325 -10.92 -3.90 5.60
C GLN A 325 -12.41 -4.08 5.27
N LEU A 326 -13.30 -3.99 6.26
CA LEU A 326 -14.74 -4.18 6.07
C LEU A 326 -15.40 -2.96 5.38
N HIS A 327 -14.77 -1.79 5.48
CA HIS A 327 -15.30 -0.52 4.98
C HIS A 327 -14.42 0.11 3.88
N SER A 328 -13.35 -0.57 3.45
CA SER A 328 -12.49 -0.11 2.36
C SER A 328 -13.06 -0.52 1.01
N THR A 329 -13.18 0.42 0.07
CA THR A 329 -13.36 0.09 -1.36
C THR A 329 -12.17 -0.77 -1.82
N PRO A 330 -12.38 -1.91 -2.49
CA PRO A 330 -11.28 -2.72 -3.02
C PRO A 330 -10.61 -2.04 -4.23
N ALA A 331 -9.46 -2.58 -4.65
CA ALA A 331 -8.89 -2.29 -5.96
C ALA A 331 -9.66 -3.01 -7.06
N ASP A 332 -9.85 -2.34 -8.19
CA ASP A 332 -10.40 -2.92 -9.41
C ASP A 332 -9.23 -3.35 -10.31
N TYR A 333 -8.91 -4.65 -10.28
CA TYR A 333 -7.82 -5.23 -11.08
C TYR A 333 -8.38 -5.89 -12.34
N PRO A 334 -7.71 -5.74 -13.50
CA PRO A 334 -8.09 -6.45 -14.71
C PRO A 334 -7.98 -7.97 -14.53
N GLU A 335 -8.76 -8.68 -15.33
CA GLU A 335 -8.88 -10.13 -15.35
C GLU A 335 -7.52 -10.86 -15.41
N TRP A 336 -6.54 -10.34 -16.16
CA TRP A 336 -5.20 -10.94 -16.26
C TRP A 336 -4.40 -10.90 -14.94
N ILE A 337 -4.62 -9.89 -14.08
CA ILE A 337 -4.05 -9.87 -12.72
C ILE A 337 -4.80 -10.87 -11.84
N MET A 338 -6.12 -10.88 -11.91
CA MET A 338 -6.95 -11.77 -11.09
C MET A 338 -6.69 -13.26 -11.38
N ARG A 339 -6.65 -13.66 -12.65
CA ARG A 339 -6.32 -15.03 -13.07
C ARG A 339 -4.81 -15.30 -13.06
N GLY A 340 -4.00 -14.41 -13.63
CA GLY A 340 -2.56 -14.65 -13.84
C GLY A 340 -1.69 -14.46 -12.59
N VAL A 341 -1.99 -13.46 -11.75
CA VAL A 341 -1.24 -13.22 -10.50
C VAL A 341 -1.91 -13.93 -9.32
N PHE A 342 -3.15 -13.58 -8.99
CA PHE A 342 -3.83 -14.14 -7.82
C PHE A 342 -4.30 -15.59 -8.04
N GLY A 343 -4.59 -16.00 -9.27
CA GLY A 343 -5.08 -17.36 -9.56
C GLY A 343 -6.54 -17.59 -9.22
N ALA A 344 -7.36 -16.53 -9.25
CA ALA A 344 -8.82 -16.64 -9.18
C ALA A 344 -9.33 -17.43 -10.39
N SER A 345 -10.31 -18.31 -10.17
CA SER A 345 -10.91 -19.12 -11.23
C SER A 345 -12.43 -19.17 -11.11
N ASP A 346 -13.11 -19.25 -12.25
CA ASP A 346 -14.57 -19.41 -12.28
C ASP A 346 -14.96 -20.88 -12.09
N GLY A 347 -14.69 -21.42 -10.89
CA GLY A 347 -15.24 -22.67 -10.37
C GLY A 347 -14.92 -23.99 -11.12
N GLY A 348 -14.11 -23.96 -12.20
CA GLY A 348 -13.91 -25.13 -13.07
C GLY A 348 -12.49 -25.36 -13.61
N GLU A 349 -11.55 -24.43 -13.43
CA GLU A 349 -10.21 -24.54 -14.01
C GLU A 349 -9.20 -25.26 -13.10
N LYS A 350 -8.51 -26.27 -13.64
CA LYS A 350 -7.48 -27.07 -12.94
C LYS A 350 -6.18 -26.30 -12.61
N HIS A 351 -6.17 -24.98 -12.77
CA HIS A 351 -5.00 -24.11 -12.67
C HIS A 351 -5.16 -22.93 -11.70
N ALA A 352 -6.24 -22.90 -10.91
CA ALA A 352 -6.40 -21.95 -9.81
C ALA A 352 -5.20 -22.00 -8.85
N LYS A 353 -4.67 -20.84 -8.43
CA LYS A 353 -3.59 -20.79 -7.43
C LYS A 353 -4.23 -20.64 -6.05
N GLY A 354 -4.01 -21.60 -5.15
CA GLY A 354 -4.51 -21.54 -3.78
C GLY A 354 -5.45 -22.70 -3.45
N ARG A 355 -6.32 -22.49 -2.46
CA ARG A 355 -7.31 -23.50 -1.98
C ARG A 355 -8.76 -23.01 -2.03
N GLU A 356 -8.96 -21.77 -2.46
CA GLU A 356 -10.21 -21.02 -2.38
C GLU A 356 -10.52 -20.49 -3.79
N ASP A 357 -11.80 -20.31 -4.14
CA ASP A 357 -12.21 -19.92 -5.50
C ASP A 357 -11.66 -18.55 -5.93
N PHE A 358 -11.50 -17.63 -4.97
CA PHE A 358 -10.85 -16.33 -5.21
C PHE A 358 -9.33 -16.43 -5.48
N GLY A 359 -8.72 -17.62 -5.31
CA GLY A 359 -7.31 -17.87 -5.50
C GLY A 359 -6.45 -17.55 -4.26
N LEU A 360 -5.25 -17.00 -4.48
CA LEU A 360 -4.34 -16.60 -3.42
C LEU A 360 -4.88 -15.35 -2.71
N ARG A 361 -4.92 -15.37 -1.37
CA ARG A 361 -5.27 -14.20 -0.55
C ARG A 361 -4.25 -13.06 -0.66
N PHE A 362 -2.98 -13.43 -0.81
CA PHE A 362 -1.84 -12.53 -0.96
C PHE A 362 -0.95 -13.06 -2.08
N ALA A 363 -0.48 -12.16 -2.93
CA ALA A 363 0.57 -12.45 -3.91
C ALA A 363 1.81 -11.61 -3.57
N SER A 364 3.01 -12.10 -3.89
CA SER A 364 4.18 -11.20 -3.90
C SER A 364 4.01 -10.18 -5.02
N CYS A 365 4.62 -9.00 -4.88
CA CYS A 365 4.50 -7.91 -5.85
C CYS A 365 5.34 -8.14 -7.13
N GLU A 366 5.24 -9.34 -7.72
CA GLU A 366 6.12 -9.83 -8.80
C GLU A 366 6.15 -8.95 -10.07
N THR A 367 5.16 -8.04 -10.21
CA THR A 367 4.99 -7.12 -11.34
C THR A 367 4.52 -5.75 -10.83
N PRO A 368 5.07 -4.60 -11.30
CA PRO A 368 4.75 -3.28 -10.73
C PRO A 368 3.31 -2.82 -10.99
N GLU A 369 2.63 -3.40 -11.97
CA GLU A 369 1.24 -3.12 -12.30
C GLU A 369 0.29 -3.35 -11.12
N LEU A 370 0.62 -4.26 -10.19
CA LEU A 370 -0.15 -4.45 -8.95
C LEU A 370 -0.25 -3.16 -8.11
N LEU A 371 0.68 -2.22 -8.28
CA LEU A 371 0.69 -0.93 -7.58
C LEU A 371 0.01 0.19 -8.38
N ASN A 372 -0.36 -0.05 -9.65
CA ASN A 372 -0.94 0.96 -10.55
C ASN A 372 -2.45 1.18 -10.35
N TYR A 373 -3.08 0.53 -9.37
CA TYR A 373 -4.53 0.58 -9.17
C TYR A 373 -4.87 1.26 -7.84
N LYS A 374 -5.78 2.23 -7.88
CA LYS A 374 -6.29 2.90 -6.69
C LYS A 374 -6.96 1.89 -5.75
N ASN A 375 -6.78 2.09 -4.45
CA ASN A 375 -7.16 1.19 -3.37
C ASN A 375 -6.40 -0.15 -3.32
N ALA A 376 -5.33 -0.34 -4.09
CA ALA A 376 -4.47 -1.52 -3.95
C ALA A 376 -3.91 -1.61 -2.52
N GLN A 377 -4.27 -2.67 -1.80
CA GLN A 377 -3.87 -2.89 -0.41
C GLN A 377 -2.58 -3.71 -0.38
N ILE A 378 -1.55 -3.12 0.24
CA ILE A 378 -0.19 -3.64 0.28
C ILE A 378 0.14 -3.99 1.74
N LEU A 379 0.87 -5.07 1.93
CA LEU A 379 1.61 -5.35 3.16
C LEU A 379 3.07 -4.96 2.96
N LEU A 380 3.51 -3.98 3.73
CA LEU A 380 4.92 -3.67 3.95
C LEU A 380 5.38 -4.59 5.09
N ILE A 381 6.15 -5.63 4.79
CA ILE A 381 6.74 -6.52 5.78
C ILE A 381 8.19 -6.09 5.95
N ALA A 382 8.60 -5.67 7.15
CA ALA A 382 9.98 -5.23 7.39
C ALA A 382 10.98 -6.31 6.94
N ALA A 383 12.05 -5.95 6.24
CA ALA A 383 13.05 -6.91 5.77
C ALA A 383 14.38 -6.74 6.51
N ARG A 384 15.08 -5.63 6.26
CA ARG A 384 16.40 -5.26 6.82
C ARG A 384 16.62 -3.75 6.69
N GLU A 385 17.28 -3.13 7.67
CA GLU A 385 17.79 -1.76 7.62
C GLU A 385 19.30 -1.72 7.30
N GLY A 386 19.83 -0.51 7.06
CA GLY A 386 21.23 -0.23 6.77
C GLY A 386 21.66 -0.64 5.36
N GLU A 387 22.77 -0.09 4.88
CA GLU A 387 23.30 -0.35 3.53
C GLU A 387 23.64 -1.84 3.32
N GLU A 388 24.23 -2.49 4.32
CA GLU A 388 24.44 -3.94 4.32
C GLU A 388 23.12 -4.72 4.23
N GLY A 389 22.06 -4.25 4.89
CA GLY A 389 20.75 -4.89 4.86
C GLY A 389 20.03 -4.68 3.53
N LEU A 390 20.20 -3.51 2.93
CA LEU A 390 19.72 -3.18 1.60
C LEU A 390 20.38 -4.08 0.54
N GLU A 391 21.71 -4.22 0.55
CA GLU A 391 22.41 -5.14 -0.36
C GLU A 391 22.02 -6.61 -0.10
N LYS A 392 21.86 -7.03 1.15
CA LYS A 392 21.37 -8.40 1.47
C LYS A 392 19.93 -8.66 1.00
N SER A 393 19.15 -7.63 0.69
CA SER A 393 17.76 -7.74 0.22
C SER A 393 17.62 -7.57 -1.30
N LEU A 394 18.37 -6.64 -1.92
CA LEU A 394 18.32 -6.40 -3.37
C LEU A 394 19.32 -7.28 -4.15
N GLY A 395 20.49 -7.53 -3.55
CA GLY A 395 21.53 -8.41 -4.06
C GLY A 395 22.18 -8.00 -5.38
N GLU A 396 23.27 -8.70 -5.73
CA GLU A 396 23.99 -8.54 -7.00
C GLU A 396 24.59 -7.14 -7.21
N GLY A 397 24.89 -6.43 -6.11
CA GLY A 397 25.42 -5.07 -6.09
C GLY A 397 24.35 -3.98 -6.15
N ARG A 398 23.06 -4.32 -6.22
CA ARG A 398 21.95 -3.35 -6.35
C ARG A 398 21.80 -2.42 -5.16
N GLY A 399 22.01 -2.93 -3.95
CA GLY A 399 21.96 -2.10 -2.74
C GLY A 399 23.13 -1.12 -2.73
N VAL A 400 24.34 -1.61 -3.00
CA VAL A 400 25.56 -0.78 -3.08
C VAL A 400 25.42 0.30 -4.16
N ALA A 401 25.00 -0.06 -5.37
CA ALA A 401 24.85 0.87 -6.48
C ALA A 401 23.79 1.95 -6.21
N LEU A 402 22.68 1.59 -5.55
CA LEU A 402 21.66 2.55 -5.14
C LEU A 402 22.19 3.50 -4.05
N SER A 403 22.83 2.97 -2.99
CA SER A 403 23.44 3.79 -1.93
C SER A 403 24.46 4.78 -2.49
N GLU A 404 25.37 4.33 -3.37
CA GLU A 404 26.40 5.18 -3.96
C GLU A 404 25.84 6.34 -4.80
N VAL A 405 24.66 6.18 -5.41
CA VAL A 405 24.01 7.26 -6.17
C VAL A 405 23.28 8.21 -5.24
N GLU A 406 22.48 7.71 -4.30
CA GLU A 406 21.73 8.55 -3.36
C GLU A 406 22.64 9.35 -2.41
N GLN A 407 23.80 8.79 -2.00
CA GLN A 407 24.82 9.54 -1.27
C GLN A 407 25.41 10.69 -2.10
N LYS A 408 25.54 10.54 -3.43
CA LYS A 408 25.98 11.62 -4.33
C LYS A 408 24.87 12.67 -4.48
N GLU A 409 23.64 12.25 -4.78
CA GLU A 409 22.49 13.16 -4.90
C GLU A 409 22.18 13.91 -3.60
N GLY A 410 22.49 13.33 -2.43
CA GLY A 410 22.38 14.02 -1.13
C GLY A 410 23.29 15.25 -0.99
N HIS A 411 24.27 15.45 -1.87
CA HIS A 411 25.06 16.69 -1.93
C HIS A 411 24.36 17.83 -2.70
N GLU A 412 23.26 17.55 -3.38
CA GLU A 412 22.44 18.54 -4.06
C GLU A 412 21.54 19.32 -3.08
N SER A 413 21.00 20.44 -3.54
CA SER A 413 20.18 21.30 -2.68
C SER A 413 18.75 20.77 -2.54
N ILE A 414 18.18 20.84 -1.33
CA ILE A 414 16.77 20.50 -1.09
C ILE A 414 15.80 21.31 -1.99
N ARG A 415 16.21 22.48 -2.50
CA ARG A 415 15.40 23.26 -3.46
C ARG A 415 15.16 22.50 -4.77
N GLN A 416 16.15 21.76 -5.25
CA GLN A 416 16.00 20.92 -6.46
C GLN A 416 14.94 19.84 -6.25
N VAL A 417 14.89 19.22 -5.06
CA VAL A 417 13.86 18.23 -4.67
C VAL A 417 12.43 18.80 -4.76
N PHE A 418 12.22 20.07 -4.41
CA PHE A 418 10.93 20.73 -4.60
C PHE A 418 10.65 21.07 -6.09
N GLU A 419 11.68 21.48 -6.85
CA GLU A 419 11.57 21.72 -8.29
C GLU A 419 11.26 20.46 -9.10
N GLU A 420 11.79 19.30 -8.70
CA GLU A 420 11.48 17.96 -9.24
C GLU A 420 9.98 17.70 -9.18
N LEU A 421 9.38 17.85 -7.99
CA LEU A 421 7.96 17.57 -7.74
C LEU A 421 7.01 18.69 -8.21
N LYS A 422 7.55 19.83 -8.64
CA LYS A 422 6.78 21.07 -8.90
C LYS A 422 5.96 21.53 -7.69
N LEU A 423 6.44 21.21 -6.49
CA LEU A 423 5.87 21.72 -5.24
C LEU A 423 6.43 23.11 -4.98
N ASP A 424 5.52 24.04 -4.70
CA ASP A 424 5.85 25.42 -4.37
C ASP A 424 6.33 25.48 -2.92
N ILE A 425 7.61 25.84 -2.70
CA ILE A 425 8.23 25.95 -1.36
C ILE A 425 7.48 26.97 -0.48
N SER A 426 6.76 27.96 -1.06
CA SER A 426 5.95 28.87 -0.26
C SER A 426 4.62 28.27 0.22
N LYS A 427 4.21 27.12 -0.32
CA LYS A 427 2.99 26.37 0.06
C LYS A 427 3.29 25.09 0.84
N PHE A 428 4.50 24.57 0.67
CA PHE A 428 4.99 23.34 1.28
C PHE A 428 6.27 23.67 2.06
N PRO A 429 6.21 23.75 3.40
CA PRO A 429 7.38 24.11 4.19
C PRO A 429 8.49 23.07 4.00
N ALA A 430 9.69 23.54 3.69
CA ALA A 430 10.86 22.71 3.41
C ALA A 430 11.58 22.22 4.68
N GLU A 431 11.34 22.88 5.82
CA GLU A 431 11.92 22.50 7.10
C GLU A 431 11.03 21.44 7.79
N PRO A 432 11.61 20.31 8.25
CA PRO A 432 10.92 19.43 9.20
C PRO A 432 10.65 20.21 10.49
N LEU A 433 9.52 19.93 11.12
CA LEU A 433 9.00 20.76 12.20
C LEU A 433 9.85 20.77 13.48
N GLU A 434 10.04 21.97 14.02
CA GLU A 434 10.42 22.14 15.42
C GLU A 434 9.33 21.57 16.34
N GLY A 435 9.71 20.67 17.23
CA GLY A 435 8.80 19.99 18.16
C GLY A 435 9.53 18.90 18.92
N SER A 436 8.99 18.47 20.07
CA SER A 436 9.55 17.37 20.84
C SER A 436 8.93 16.03 20.40
N TRP A 437 9.43 15.49 19.29
CA TRP A 437 9.05 14.16 18.79
C TRP A 437 9.82 13.12 19.60
N ALA A 438 9.15 12.44 20.55
CA ALA A 438 9.77 11.58 21.57
C ALA A 438 8.84 10.47 22.09
#